data_AF-A0A2K4WTF6-F1
#
_entry.id   AF-A0A2K4WTF6-F1
#
_cell.length_a   1.000
_cell.length_b   1.000
_cell.length_c   1.000
_cell.angle_alpha   90.00
_cell.angle_beta   90.00
_cell.angle_gamma   90.00
#
_symmetry.space_group_name_H-M   'P 1'
#
loop_
_entity.id
_entity.type
_entity.pdbx_description
1 polymer ?
#
loop_
_entity_poly.entity_id
_entity_poly.type
_entity_poly.pdbx_seq_one_letter_code
_entity_poly.pdbx_strand_id
1 'polypeptide(L)'
;MPLCLLESYRGNVMTDDYAGYKALALQPGVERLACMAHVRRKFVEAKKVQPQGKTGRADVALACINKLYGIERELKDVSDEQRYIGRQEKSLPELTKLKAWIETTQPQVTSQSALGKAGTTWPTTGAG
;
A
#
# COMPACT_ATOMS: atom_id res chain seq x y z
N MET A 1 2.05 -20.29 -4.85
CA MET A 1 1.01 -20.18 -5.88
C MET A 1 1.56 -20.79 -7.17
N PRO A 2 0.82 -21.63 -7.91
CA PRO A 2 1.32 -22.25 -9.13
C PRO A 2 1.53 -21.19 -10.21
N LEU A 3 2.78 -20.93 -10.59
CA LEU A 3 3.13 -19.87 -11.54
C LEU A 3 2.51 -20.10 -12.93
N CYS A 4 2.24 -21.35 -13.28
CA CYS A 4 1.59 -21.74 -14.54
C CYS A 4 0.21 -21.08 -14.75
N LEU A 5 -0.49 -20.68 -13.68
CA LEU A 5 -1.78 -20.01 -13.81
C LEU A 5 -1.68 -18.60 -14.44
N LEU A 6 -0.52 -17.94 -14.31
CA LEU A 6 -0.29 -16.58 -14.80
C LEU A 6 0.90 -16.48 -15.76
N GLU A 7 1.38 -17.61 -16.29
CA GLU A 7 2.62 -17.69 -17.09
C GLU A 7 2.61 -16.76 -18.31
N SER A 8 1.45 -16.62 -18.97
CA SER A 8 1.26 -15.73 -20.12
C SER A 8 0.71 -14.35 -19.75
N TYR A 9 0.37 -14.09 -18.48
CA TYR A 9 -0.17 -12.81 -18.05
C TYR A 9 0.92 -11.74 -18.02
N ARG A 10 0.60 -10.55 -18.52
CA ARG A 10 1.44 -9.36 -18.44
C ARG A 10 0.58 -8.19 -17.97
N GLY A 11 1.04 -7.45 -16.98
CA GLY A 11 0.29 -6.36 -16.36
C GLY A 11 0.33 -6.36 -14.84
N ASN A 12 -0.67 -5.73 -14.24
CA ASN A 12 -0.74 -5.47 -12.80
C ASN A 12 -1.52 -6.56 -12.05
N VAL A 13 -0.88 -7.19 -11.07
CA VAL A 13 -1.53 -8.17 -10.17
C VAL A 13 -1.54 -7.64 -8.74
N MET A 14 -2.75 -7.37 -8.23
CA MET A 14 -2.95 -7.02 -6.83
C MET A 14 -2.91 -8.27 -5.96
N THR A 15 -1.99 -8.31 -5.00
CA THR A 15 -1.82 -9.45 -4.08
C THR A 15 -1.93 -8.98 -2.64
N ASP A 16 -2.32 -9.88 -1.74
CA ASP A 16 -2.04 -9.68 -0.32
C ASP A 16 -0.54 -9.88 -0.03
N ASP A 17 -0.14 -9.67 1.22
CA ASP A 17 1.26 -9.86 1.62
C ASP A 17 1.64 -11.33 1.88
N TYR A 18 0.88 -12.30 1.35
CA TYR A 18 1.24 -13.70 1.46
C TYR A 18 2.54 -13.99 0.71
N ALA A 19 3.52 -14.56 1.43
CA ALA A 19 4.85 -14.82 0.89
C ALA A 19 4.85 -15.68 -0.37
N GLY A 20 3.83 -16.54 -0.55
CA GLY A 20 3.67 -17.38 -1.73
C GLY A 20 3.44 -16.64 -3.04
N TYR A 21 3.15 -15.33 -3.01
CA TYR A 21 3.03 -14.47 -4.20
C TYR A 21 4.33 -13.76 -4.59
N LYS A 22 5.40 -13.84 -3.78
CA LYS A 22 6.68 -13.17 -4.09
C LYS A 22 7.27 -13.63 -5.43
N ALA A 23 7.07 -14.89 -5.78
CA ALA A 23 7.53 -15.44 -7.06
C ALA A 23 6.83 -14.83 -8.28
N LEU A 24 5.65 -14.21 -8.13
CA LEU A 24 4.99 -13.48 -9.22
C LEU A 24 5.76 -12.22 -9.60
N ALA A 25 6.39 -11.54 -8.64
CA ALA A 25 7.20 -10.36 -8.90
C ALA A 25 8.51 -10.67 -9.66
N LEU A 26 8.86 -11.96 -9.79
CA LEU A 26 10.00 -12.41 -10.57
C LEU A 26 9.63 -12.71 -12.03
N GLN A 27 8.33 -12.75 -12.37
CA GLN A 27 7.90 -13.01 -13.74
C GLN A 27 8.06 -11.75 -14.60
N PRO A 28 8.74 -11.84 -15.76
CA PRO A 28 8.90 -10.71 -16.65
C PRO A 28 7.55 -10.12 -17.10
N GLY A 29 7.41 -8.80 -16.97
CA GLY A 29 6.21 -8.05 -17.38
C GLY A 29 5.00 -8.22 -16.45
N VAL A 30 5.19 -8.76 -15.24
CA VAL A 30 4.20 -8.74 -14.16
C VAL A 30 4.60 -7.71 -13.12
N GLU A 31 3.76 -6.70 -12.91
CA GLU A 31 3.91 -5.75 -11.82
C GLU A 31 3.02 -6.17 -10.64
N ARG A 32 3.63 -6.40 -9.48
CA ARG A 32 2.90 -6.82 -8.29
C ARG A 32 2.49 -5.61 -7.46
N LEU A 33 1.19 -5.39 -7.34
CA LEU A 33 0.60 -4.37 -6.47
C LEU A 33 0.29 -4.94 -5.09
N ALA A 34 0.36 -4.09 -4.06
CA ALA A 34 0.04 -4.47 -2.68
C ALA A 34 -1.39 -4.08 -2.30
N CYS A 35 -2.13 -5.01 -1.72
CA CYS A 35 -3.49 -4.76 -1.24
C CYS A 35 -3.50 -3.74 -0.09
N MET A 36 -4.13 -2.58 -0.32
CA MET A 36 -4.20 -1.49 0.67
C MET A 36 -4.90 -1.89 1.97
N ALA A 37 -5.83 -2.84 1.95
CA ALA A 37 -6.45 -3.36 3.17
C ALA A 37 -5.44 -4.10 4.06
N HIS A 38 -4.51 -4.85 3.46
CA HIS A 38 -3.45 -5.56 4.17
C HIS A 38 -2.37 -4.60 4.68
N VAL A 39 -2.00 -3.60 3.88
CA VAL A 39 -1.11 -2.51 4.30
C VAL A 39 -1.70 -1.81 5.54
N ARG A 40 -2.98 -1.42 5.49
CA ARG A 40 -3.67 -0.79 6.63
C ARG A 40 -3.64 -1.67 7.88
N ARG A 41 -3.94 -2.96 7.76
CA ARG A 41 -3.93 -3.90 8.90
C ARG A 41 -2.58 -3.91 9.58
N LYS A 42 -1.48 -3.94 8.82
CA LYS A 42 -0.13 -3.89 9.41
C LYS A 42 0.15 -2.59 10.16
N PHE A 43 -0.28 -1.45 9.65
CA PHE A 43 -0.15 -0.18 10.38
C PHE A 43 -1.05 -0.12 11.63
N VAL A 44 -2.21 -0.77 11.63
CA VAL A 44 -3.04 -0.94 12.84
C VAL A 44 -2.29 -1.77 13.89
N GLU A 45 -1.68 -2.89 13.50
CA GLU A 45 -0.86 -3.69 14.43
C GLU A 45 0.36 -2.90 14.93
N ALA A 46 1.02 -2.12 14.07
CA ALA A 46 2.11 -1.23 14.47
C ALA A 46 1.67 -0.17 15.47
N LYS A 47 0.44 0.36 15.34
CA LYS A 47 -0.14 1.31 16.29
C LYS A 47 -0.39 0.66 17.66
N LYS A 48 -0.80 -0.61 17.72
CA LYS A 48 -1.05 -1.30 19.01
C LYS A 48 0.19 -1.42 19.90
N VAL A 49 1.37 -1.53 19.29
CA VAL A 49 2.65 -1.65 20.01
C VAL A 49 3.36 -0.31 20.19
N GLN A 50 2.80 0.78 19.67
CA GLN A 50 3.31 2.14 19.87
C GLN A 50 3.01 2.60 21.31
N PRO A 51 3.91 3.39 21.95
CA PRO A 51 3.63 3.99 23.25
C PRO A 51 2.31 4.78 23.25
N GLN A 52 1.48 4.55 24.27
CA GLN A 52 0.17 5.20 24.39
C GLN A 52 0.30 6.69 24.72
N GLY A 53 -0.69 7.49 24.30
CA GLY A 53 -0.80 8.92 24.65
C GLY A 53 -0.07 9.90 23.73
N LYS A 54 0.55 9.43 22.63
CA LYS A 54 1.16 10.30 21.62
C LYS A 54 0.81 9.84 20.20
N THR A 55 0.58 10.80 19.31
CA THR A 55 0.57 10.56 17.86
C THR A 55 1.96 10.10 17.46
N GLY A 56 2.04 8.94 16.82
CA GLY A 56 3.31 8.40 16.35
C GLY A 56 3.26 8.03 14.87
N ARG A 57 4.34 7.37 14.42
CA ARG A 57 4.56 7.09 13.00
C ARG A 57 3.42 6.26 12.39
N ALA A 58 2.88 5.28 13.13
CA ALA A 58 1.76 4.48 12.62
C ALA A 58 0.49 5.32 12.38
N ASP A 59 0.25 6.36 13.18
CA ASP A 59 -0.90 7.25 13.03
C ASP A 59 -0.83 8.07 11.74
N VAL A 60 0.36 8.50 11.33
CA VAL A 60 0.55 9.26 10.09
C VAL A 60 0.18 8.43 8.86
N ALA A 61 0.63 7.17 8.81
CA ALA A 61 0.26 6.24 7.74
C ALA A 61 -1.26 5.98 7.72
N LEU A 62 -1.84 5.69 8.89
CA LEU A 62 -3.27 5.42 9.01
C LEU A 62 -4.12 6.63 8.63
N ALA A 63 -3.68 7.85 8.93
CA ALA A 63 -4.36 9.07 8.51
C ALA A 63 -4.41 9.20 6.99
N CYS A 64 -3.29 8.97 6.28
CA CYS A 64 -3.25 9.01 4.82
C CYS A 64 -4.16 7.93 4.21
N ILE A 65 -4.10 6.69 4.73
CA ILE A 65 -4.95 5.59 4.25
C ILE A 65 -6.44 5.88 4.50
N ASN A 66 -6.79 6.44 5.65
CA ASN A 66 -8.18 6.79 5.97
C ASN A 66 -8.71 7.89 5.05
N LYS A 67 -7.87 8.85 4.63
CA LYS A 67 -8.25 9.85 3.63
C LYS A 67 -8.55 9.21 2.27
N LEU A 68 -7.72 8.27 1.82
CA LEU A 68 -7.97 7.51 0.59
C LEU A 68 -9.34 6.80 0.65
N TYR A 69 -9.67 6.16 1.78
CA TYR A 69 -11.00 5.57 1.98
C TYR A 69 -12.12 6.62 2.04
N GLY A 70 -11.84 7.83 2.50
CA GLY A 70 -12.76 8.97 2.41
C GLY A 70 -13.07 9.31 0.95
N ILE A 71 -12.04 9.48 0.13
CA ILE A 71 -12.17 9.78 -1.30
C ILE A 71 -12.95 8.69 -2.03
N GLU A 72 -12.65 7.41 -1.78
CA GLU A 72 -13.40 6.30 -2.40
C GLU A 72 -14.87 6.26 -1.98
N ARG A 73 -15.22 6.71 -0.77
CA ARG A 73 -16.61 6.87 -0.36
C ARG A 73 -17.30 8.03 -1.07
N GLU A 74 -16.60 9.15 -1.27
CA GLU A 74 -17.13 10.30 -2.03
C GLU A 74 -17.39 9.95 -3.50
N LEU A 75 -16.54 9.10 -4.09
CA LEU A 75 -16.62 8.71 -5.51
C LEU A 75 -17.41 7.40 -5.73
N LYS A 76 -18.19 6.96 -4.74
CA LYS A 76 -18.89 5.67 -4.80
C LYS A 76 -19.93 5.65 -5.94
N ASP A 77 -20.76 6.68 -6.01
CA ASP A 77 -21.98 6.68 -6.83
C ASP A 77 -21.83 7.48 -8.15
N VAL A 78 -20.60 7.85 -8.53
CA VAL A 78 -20.30 8.55 -9.80
C VAL A 78 -19.94 7.57 -10.93
N SER A 79 -19.88 8.06 -12.17
CA SER A 79 -19.47 7.23 -13.33
C SER A 79 -18.01 6.76 -13.21
N ASP A 80 -17.63 5.76 -14.00
CA ASP A 80 -16.26 5.25 -14.01
C ASP A 80 -15.24 6.31 -14.44
N GLU A 81 -15.58 7.14 -15.43
CA GLU A 81 -14.76 8.26 -15.90
C GLU A 81 -14.59 9.32 -14.81
N GLN A 82 -15.68 9.69 -14.14
CA GLN A 82 -15.67 10.65 -13.04
C GLN A 82 -14.88 10.11 -11.84
N ARG A 83 -15.01 8.82 -11.54
CA ARG A 83 -14.23 8.15 -10.50
C ARG A 83 -12.74 8.14 -10.85
N TYR A 84 -12.39 7.90 -12.12
CA TYR A 84 -11.01 7.97 -12.58
C TYR A 84 -10.43 9.38 -12.39
N ILE A 85 -11.12 10.41 -12.89
CA ILE A 85 -10.70 11.82 -12.75
C ILE A 85 -10.55 12.17 -11.27
N GLY A 86 -11.55 11.86 -10.45
CA GLY A 86 -11.51 12.11 -9.00
C GLY A 86 -10.36 11.41 -8.30
N ARG A 87 -9.98 10.19 -8.73
CA ARG A 87 -8.78 9.50 -8.21
C ARG A 87 -7.49 10.19 -8.63
N GLN A 88 -7.38 10.66 -9.87
CA GLN A 88 -6.20 11.41 -10.32
C GLN A 88 -6.05 12.72 -9.55
N GLU A 89 -7.14 13.44 -9.30
CA GLU A 89 -7.10 14.74 -8.63
C GLU A 89 -6.94 14.63 -7.10
N LYS A 90 -7.63 13.68 -6.47
CA LYS A 90 -7.71 13.58 -5.00
C LYS A 90 -6.88 12.44 -4.42
N SER A 91 -6.92 11.25 -5.02
CA SER A 91 -6.24 10.07 -4.47
C SER A 91 -4.74 10.07 -4.76
N LEU A 92 -4.31 10.49 -5.96
CA LEU A 92 -2.90 10.49 -6.35
C LEU A 92 -2.02 11.36 -5.43
N PRO A 93 -2.40 12.59 -5.04
CA PRO A 93 -1.59 13.37 -4.10
C PRO A 93 -1.43 12.71 -2.72
N GLU A 94 -2.49 12.09 -2.20
CA GLU A 94 -2.45 11.39 -0.91
C GLU A 94 -1.61 10.10 -0.99
N LEU A 95 -1.64 9.38 -2.12
CA LEU A 95 -0.74 8.24 -2.38
C LEU A 95 0.72 8.68 -2.46
N THR A 96 1.02 9.76 -3.17
CA THR A 96 2.38 10.33 -3.26
C THR A 96 2.89 10.74 -1.88
N LYS A 97 2.05 11.38 -1.08
CA LYS A 97 2.37 11.74 0.31
C LYS A 97 2.66 10.51 1.16
N LEU A 98 1.84 9.46 1.06
CA LEU A 98 2.05 8.22 1.78
C LEU A 98 3.36 7.54 1.36
N LYS A 99 3.65 7.48 0.04
CA LYS A 99 4.90 6.92 -0.50
C LYS A 99 6.12 7.66 0.06
N ALA A 100 6.16 8.99 -0.06
CA ALA A 100 7.26 9.80 0.46
C ALA A 100 7.44 9.63 1.97
N TRP A 101 6.34 9.53 2.72
CA TRP A 101 6.40 9.27 4.15
C TRP A 101 6.97 7.88 4.49
N ILE A 102 6.59 6.84 3.73
CA ILE A 102 7.15 5.48 3.91
C ILE A 102 8.65 5.49 3.60
N GLU A 103 9.06 6.08 2.46
CA GLU A 103 10.47 6.13 2.03
C GLU A 103 11.37 6.86 3.03
N THR A 104 10.86 7.94 3.65
CA THR A 104 11.60 8.66 4.70
C THR A 104 11.60 7.96 6.04
N THR A 105 10.53 7.23 6.38
CA THR A 105 10.37 6.58 7.70
C THR A 105 11.04 5.21 7.76
N GLN A 106 11.03 4.45 6.67
CA GLN A 106 11.50 3.07 6.62
C GLN A 106 12.98 2.89 7.02
N PRO A 107 13.93 3.78 6.65
CA PRO A 107 15.31 3.70 7.11
C PRO A 107 15.48 3.96 8.62
N GLN A 108 14.49 4.59 9.26
CA GLN A 108 14.55 5.02 10.66
C GLN A 108 13.93 4.00 11.62
N VAL A 109 13.52 2.83 11.12
CA VAL A 109 12.85 1.77 11.90
C VAL A 109 13.54 0.43 11.66
N THR A 110 13.63 -0.40 12.70
CA THR A 110 14.20 -1.74 12.52
C THR A 110 13.25 -2.60 11.69
N SER A 111 13.79 -3.37 10.76
CA SER A 111 13.02 -4.26 9.87
C SER A 111 12.17 -5.29 10.63
N GLN A 112 12.56 -5.64 11.86
CA GLN A 112 11.84 -6.57 12.72
C GLN A 112 10.70 -5.94 13.53
N SER A 113 10.70 -4.61 13.69
CA SER A 113 9.59 -3.91 14.34
C SER A 113 8.30 -4.04 13.54
N ALA A 114 7.15 -3.94 14.22
CA ALA A 114 5.85 -3.96 13.56
C ALA A 114 5.72 -2.85 12.50
N LEU A 115 6.32 -1.69 12.75
CA LEU A 115 6.37 -0.56 11.81
C LEU A 115 7.30 -0.84 10.62
N GLY A 116 8.45 -1.45 10.84
CA GLY A 116 9.35 -1.89 9.77
C GLY A 116 8.70 -2.94 8.86
N LYS A 117 7.99 -3.91 9.45
CA LYS A 117 7.20 -4.91 8.71
C LYS A 117 6.01 -4.32 7.94
N ALA A 118 5.48 -3.17 8.38
CA ALA A 118 4.44 -2.45 7.65
C ALA A 118 5.02 -1.71 6.43
N GLY A 119 6.16 -1.04 6.60
CA GLY A 119 6.85 -0.34 5.50
C GLY A 119 7.26 -1.25 4.34
N THR A 120 7.68 -2.50 4.63
CA THR A 120 8.09 -3.47 3.59
C THR A 120 6.94 -4.06 2.77
N THR A 121 5.68 -3.84 3.17
CA THR A 121 4.52 -4.27 2.37
C THR A 121 4.13 -3.29 1.28
N TRP A 122 4.69 -2.09 1.32
CA TRP A 122 4.57 -1.18 0.20
C TRP A 122 5.38 -1.74 -0.96
N PRO A 123 4.82 -1.82 -2.18
CA PRO A 123 5.59 -2.21 -3.34
C PRO A 123 6.60 -1.10 -3.58
N THR A 124 7.88 -1.39 -3.35
CA THR A 124 8.98 -0.57 -3.86
C THR A 124 9.11 -0.86 -5.35
N THR A 125 8.10 -0.52 -6.16
CA THR A 125 8.35 -0.41 -7.59
C THR A 125 9.21 0.84 -7.78
N GLY A 126 10.38 0.62 -8.36
CA GLY A 126 11.36 1.64 -8.66
C GLY A 126 10.74 2.74 -9.50
N ALA A 127 11.31 3.94 -9.33
CA ALA A 127 11.21 4.98 -10.35
C ALA A 127 11.56 4.35 -11.71
N GLY A 128 10.64 4.47 -12.66
CA GLY A 128 10.75 4.02 -14.03
C GLY A 128 9.53 4.48 -14.79
#